data_AF-A0A1G8UQN3-F1
#
_entry.id   AF-A0A1G8UQN3-F1
#
_cell.length_a   1.000
_cell.length_b   1.000
_cell.length_c   1.000
_cell.angle_alpha   90.00
_cell.angle_beta   90.00
_cell.angle_gamma   90.00
#
_symmetry.space_group_name_H-M   'P 1'
#
loop_
_entity.id
_entity.type
_entity.pdbx_description
1 polymer ?
#
loop_
_entity_poly.entity_id
_entity_poly.type
_entity_poly.pdbx_seq_one_letter_code
_entity_poly.pdbx_strand_id
1 'polypeptide(L)' 'MKPRLFLIIGAVALAVVWTVMARAWSDKGCSPGQGYALVLTKVGAPDDHEGCQQGLEGPEFTSAYVG' A
#
# COMPACT_ATOMS: atom_id res chain seq x y z
N MET A 1 -5.21 2.92 -33.31
CA MET A 1 -4.36 2.75 -32.11
C MET A 1 -4.42 1.29 -31.68
N LYS A 2 -3.29 0.62 -31.44
CA LYS A 2 -3.23 -0.84 -31.23
C LYS A 2 -3.78 -1.21 -29.83
N PRO A 3 -4.71 -2.18 -29.70
CA PRO A 3 -5.31 -2.56 -28.41
C PRO A 3 -4.29 -2.98 -27.34
N ARG A 4 -3.14 -3.52 -27.77
CA ARG A 4 -2.00 -3.86 -26.90
C ARG A 4 -1.41 -2.65 -26.18
N LEU A 5 -1.40 -1.47 -26.82
CA LEU A 5 -0.86 -0.25 -26.22
C LEU A 5 -1.74 0.21 -25.05
N PHE A 6 -3.08 0.14 -25.20
CA PHE A 6 -4.01 0.48 -24.13
C PHE A 6 -3.90 -0.46 -22.93
N LEU A 7 -3.69 -1.77 -23.15
CA LEU A 7 -3.46 -2.72 -22.07
C LEU A 7 -2.18 -2.42 -21.30
N ILE A 8 -1.09 -2.09 -21.99
CA ILE A 8 0.18 -1.73 -21.35
C ILE A 8 0.00 -0.44 -20.54
N ILE A 9 -0.62 0.58 -21.12
CA ILE A 9 -0.88 1.86 -20.43
C ILE A 9 -1.74 1.62 -19.18
N GLY A 10 -2.80 0.82 -19.29
CA GLY A 10 -3.67 0.47 -18.16
C GLY A 10 -2.90 -0.26 -17.05
N ALA A 11 -2.09 -1.25 -17.41
CA ALA A 11 -1.27 -1.98 -16.45
C ALA A 11 -0.24 -1.07 -15.75
N VAL A 12 0.41 -0.17 -16.49
CA VAL A 12 1.36 0.79 -15.94
C VAL A 12 0.66 1.76 -14.99
N ALA A 13 -0.50 2.31 -15.38
CA ALA A 13 -1.27 3.21 -14.52
C ALA A 13 -1.68 2.53 -13.21
N LEU A 14 -2.13 1.27 -13.28
CA LEU A 14 -2.46 0.47 -12.10
C LEU A 14 -1.23 0.28 -11.19
N ALA A 15 -0.08 -0.07 -11.77
CA ALA A 15 1.16 -0.27 -11.02
C ALA A 15 1.64 1.02 -10.33
N VAL A 16 1.45 2.20 -10.96
CA VAL A 16 1.80 3.49 -10.36
C VAL A 16 0.90 3.80 -9.18
N VAL A 17 -0.43 3.69 -9.33
CA VAL A 17 -1.39 3.89 -8.24
C VAL A 17 -1.06 2.96 -7.07
N TRP A 18 -0.78 1.71 -7.38
CA TRP A 18 -0.38 0.71 -6.39
C TRP A 18 0.87 1.12 -5.62
N THR A 19 1.90 1.57 -6.33
CA THR A 19 3.17 1.99 -5.72
C THR A 19 2.98 3.19 -4.79
N VAL A 20 2.16 4.17 -5.19
CA VAL A 20 1.86 5.35 -4.37
C VAL A 20 1.13 4.95 -3.09
N MET A 21 0.12 4.09 -3.19
CA MET A 21 -0.61 3.60 -2.01
C MET A 21 0.30 2.81 -1.08
N ALA A 22 1.07 1.85 -1.60
CA ALA A 22 1.98 1.03 -0.78
C ALA A 22 3.05 1.89 -0.07
N ARG A 23 3.49 2.98 -0.70
CA ARG A 23 4.43 3.92 -0.08
C ARG A 23 3.81 4.70 1.08
N ALA A 24 2.57 5.16 0.94
CA ALA A 24 1.88 5.88 2.01
C ALA A 24 1.73 5.02 3.28
N TRP A 25 1.53 3.71 3.13
CA TRP A 25 1.58 2.77 4.25
C TRP A 25 3.00 2.54 4.79
N SER A 26 4.00 2.49 3.90
CA SER A 26 5.41 2.32 4.29
C SER A 26 5.92 3.50 5.14
N ASP A 27 5.48 4.71 4.82
CA ASP A 27 5.83 5.91 5.59
C ASP A 27 5.21 5.88 7.01
N LYS A 28 4.24 4.99 7.27
CA LYS A 28 3.60 4.77 8.57
C LYS A 28 4.18 3.59 9.34
N GLY A 29 5.50 3.46 9.31
CA GLY A 29 6.25 2.42 10.03
C GLY A 29 6.19 1.01 9.41
N CYS A 30 5.49 0.84 8.29
CA CYS A 30 5.51 -0.44 7.56
C CYS A 30 6.78 -0.57 6.72
N SER A 31 7.34 -1.78 6.64
CA SER A 31 8.29 -2.06 5.54
C SER A 31 7.53 -2.10 4.20
N PRO A 32 8.21 -1.93 3.05
CA PRO A 32 7.54 -1.96 1.74
C PRO A 32 6.65 -3.19 1.57
N GLY A 33 7.16 -4.40 1.81
CA GLY A 33 6.38 -5.64 1.69
C GLY A 33 5.12 -5.69 2.55
N GLN A 34 5.14 -5.06 3.72
CA GLN A 34 3.99 -4.97 4.61
C GLN A 34 2.98 -3.94 4.13
N GLY A 35 3.43 -2.79 3.63
CA GLY A 35 2.58 -1.81 2.97
C GLY A 35 1.84 -2.41 1.76
N TYR A 36 2.49 -3.27 0.97
CA TYR A 36 1.85 -4.04 -0.10
C TYR A 36 0.72 -4.95 0.40
N ALA A 37 0.97 -5.73 1.45
CA ALA A 37 -0.03 -6.62 2.05
C ALA A 37 -1.23 -5.83 2.63
N LEU A 38 -0.97 -4.63 3.15
CA LEU A 38 -1.99 -3.76 3.70
C LEU A 38 -2.91 -3.17 2.63
N VAL A 39 -2.37 -2.70 1.50
CA VAL A 39 -3.21 -2.26 0.36
C VAL A 39 -4.08 -3.41 -0.18
N LEU A 40 -3.59 -4.66 -0.13
CA LEU A 40 -4.37 -5.84 -0.56
C LEU A 40 -5.52 -6.18 0.39
N THR A 41 -5.32 -6.02 1.70
CA THR A 41 -6.29 -6.42 2.73
C THR A 41 -7.27 -5.29 3.07
N LYS A 42 -6.78 -4.05 3.06
CA LYS A 42 -7.53 -2.81 3.24
C LYS A 42 -7.63 -2.15 1.87
N VAL A 43 -8.64 -2.54 1.11
CA VAL A 43 -8.93 -1.91 -0.18
C VAL A 43 -9.24 -0.43 0.06
N GLY A 44 -8.28 0.47 -0.15
CA GLY A 44 -8.45 1.89 0.13
C GLY A 44 -7.15 2.63 0.43
N ALA A 45 -7.22 3.96 0.46
CA ALA A 45 -6.11 4.80 0.91
C ALA A 45 -5.95 4.69 2.44
N PRO A 46 -4.71 4.74 2.97
CA PRO A 46 -4.49 4.74 4.41
C PRO A 46 -5.13 5.95 5.08
N ASP A 47 -5.89 5.71 6.16
CA ASP A 47 -6.31 6.75 7.11
C ASP A 47 -5.14 7.15 8.01
N ASP A 48 -5.12 8.40 8.48
CA ASP A 48 -4.19 8.98 9.47
C ASP A 48 -3.95 8.08 10.70
N HIS A 49 -4.95 7.32 11.13
CA HIS A 49 -4.86 6.37 12.23
C HIS A 49 -4.40 4.98 11.82
N GLU A 50 -4.22 4.67 10.54
CA GLU A 50 -3.82 3.33 10.09
C GLU A 50 -2.33 3.25 9.79
N GLY A 51 -1.68 2.14 10.15
CA GLY A 51 -0.25 1.94 9.90
C GLY A 51 0.24 0.57 10.35
N CYS A 52 1.56 0.45 10.53
CA CYS A 52 2.18 -0.72 11.16
C CYS A 52 2.74 -0.37 12.53
N GLN A 53 2.50 -1.24 13.51
CA GLN A 53 3.12 -1.19 14.82
C GLN A 53 4.07 -2.39 14.98
N GLN A 54 5.19 -2.23 15.69
CA GLN A 54 5.97 -3.39 16.10
C GLN A 54 5.21 -4.18 17.17
N GLY A 55 4.70 -5.35 16.80
CA GLY A 55 4.21 -6.37 17.71
C GLY A 55 5.33 -7.29 18.19
N LEU A 56 4.98 -8.25 19.06
CA LEU A 56 5.93 -9.17 19.68
C LEU A 56 6.51 -10.19 18.69
N GLU A 57 5.76 -10.53 17.64
CA GLU A 57 6.15 -11.50 16.62
C GLU A 57 6.59 -10.85 15.30
N GLY A 58 6.53 -9.51 15.22
CA GLY A 58 6.85 -8.74 14.03
C GLY A 58 5.90 -7.57 13.85
N PRO A 59 5.99 -6.85 12.71
CA PRO A 59 5.14 -5.69 12.48
C PRO A 59 3.70 -6.12 12.18
N GLU A 60 2.76 -5.55 12.95
CA GLU A 60 1.33 -5.84 12.93
C GLU A 60 0.56 -4.64 12.39
N PHE A 61 -0.58 -4.91 11.75
CA PHE A 61 -1.53 -3.86 11.37
C PHE A 61 -2.08 -3.17 12.62
N THR A 62 -2.12 -1.84 12.60
CA THR A 62 -2.81 -1.05 13.61
C THR A 62 -3.70 -0.01 12.96
N SER A 63 -4.89 0.20 13.53
CA SER A 63 -5.76 1.35 13.26
C SER A 63 -5.61 2.43 14.34
N ALA A 64 -4.54 2.36 15.13
CA ALA A 64 -4.16 3.34 16.14
C ALA A 64 -2.70 3.78 15.93
N TYR A 65 -2.31 4.00 14.68
CA TYR A 65 -1.01 4.55 14.34
C TYR A 65 -0.88 5.96 14.92
N VAL A 66 0.09 6.13 15.82
CA VAL A 66 0.51 7.41 16.37
C VAL A 66 1.91 7.64 15.82
N GLY A 67 1.99 8.36 14.70
CA GLY A 67 3.25 8.70 14.02
C GLY A 67 4.19 9.51 14.90
#